data_AF-A0A523BXX9-F1
#
_entry.id   AF-A0A523BXX9-F1
#
_cell.length_a   1.000
_cell.length_b   1.000
_cell.length_c   1.000
_cell.angle_alpha   90.00
_cell.angle_beta   90.00
_cell.angle_gamma   90.00
#
_symmetry.space_group_name_H-M   'P 1'
#
loop_
_entity.id
_entity.type
_entity.pdbx_description
1 polymer ?
#
loop_
_entity_poly.entity_id
_entity_poly.type
_entity_poly.pdbx_seq_one_letter_code
_entity_poly.pdbx_strand_id
1 'polypeptide(L)'
;MLIDLNENPTCTECGLCREVCPVFQIQQREEYSPRGRAMLDSAGIQTLVFYQCTLCRTCRIVCPVGHDPSGETLRSGLIAVGEETPANQVMIANIRQYGNPFGPLAEGEIPKTLTCC
;
A
#
# COMPACT_ATOMS: atom_id res chain seq x y z
N MET A 1 4.33 13.45 -6.93
CA MET A 1 3.11 14.18 -7.31
C MET A 1 2.09 13.13 -7.69
N LEU A 2 1.04 12.96 -6.88
CA LEU A 2 -0.06 12.03 -7.15
C LEU A 2 -0.68 12.47 -8.48
N ILE A 3 -0.48 11.68 -9.54
CA ILE A 3 -1.24 11.86 -10.77
C ILE A 3 -2.60 11.29 -10.42
N ASP A 4 -3.55 12.15 -10.06
CA ASP A 4 -4.95 11.79 -10.08
C ASP A 4 -5.26 11.45 -11.54
N LEU A 5 -5.45 10.15 -11.79
CA LEU A 5 -5.89 9.69 -13.10
C LEU A 5 -7.36 10.12 -13.21
N ASN A 6 -7.67 11.06 -14.11
CA ASN A 6 -9.05 11.48 -14.38
C ASN A 6 -9.94 10.30 -14.81
N GLU A 7 -9.32 9.23 -15.34
CA GLU A 7 -9.96 7.97 -15.70
C GLU A 7 -9.06 6.82 -15.25
N ASN A 8 -9.63 5.78 -14.61
CA ASN A 8 -8.92 4.56 -14.27
C ASN A 8 -9.55 3.37 -15.03
N PRO A 9 -9.04 3.03 -16.24
CA PRO A 9 -9.61 1.96 -17.06
C PRO A 9 -9.63 0.62 -16.33
N THR A 10 -10.61 -0.23 -16.63
CA THR A 10 -10.74 -1.54 -15.98
C THR A 10 -9.53 -2.44 -16.25
N CYS A 11 -9.07 -3.14 -15.21
CA CYS A 11 -8.01 -4.13 -15.31
C CYS A 11 -8.40 -5.25 -16.28
N THR A 12 -7.49 -5.62 -17.18
CA THR A 12 -7.68 -6.75 -18.13
C THR A 12 -7.00 -8.04 -17.66
N GLU A 13 -6.50 -8.05 -16.43
CA GLU A 13 -5.85 -9.21 -15.77
C GLU A 13 -4.61 -9.79 -16.50
N CYS A 14 -4.00 -9.04 -17.42
CA CYS A 14 -2.88 -9.51 -18.24
C CYS A 14 -1.62 -9.93 -17.46
N GLY A 15 -1.41 -9.37 -16.25
CA GLY A 15 -0.31 -9.78 -15.35
C GLY A 15 1.03 -9.05 -15.55
N LEU A 16 1.18 -8.09 -16.47
CA LEU A 16 2.44 -7.34 -16.61
C LEU A 16 2.87 -6.65 -15.30
N CYS A 17 1.90 -6.11 -14.56
CA CYS A 17 2.14 -5.46 -13.28
C CYS A 17 2.61 -6.44 -12.18
N ARG A 18 2.27 -7.73 -12.29
CA ARG A 18 2.70 -8.80 -11.38
C ARG A 18 4.20 -9.02 -11.46
N GLU A 19 4.74 -9.10 -12.68
CA GLU A 19 6.15 -9.43 -12.93
C GLU A 19 7.12 -8.35 -12.40
N VAL A 20 6.67 -7.09 -12.38
CA VAL A 20 7.49 -5.95 -11.92
C VAL A 20 7.29 -5.60 -10.45
N CYS A 21 6.43 -6.33 -9.74
CA CYS A 21 6.12 -6.02 -8.34
C CYS A 21 7.15 -6.64 -7.39
N PRO A 22 7.91 -5.84 -6.62
CA PRO A 22 8.93 -6.38 -5.72
C PRO A 22 8.32 -7.21 -4.58
N VAL A 23 7.10 -6.90 -4.16
CA VAL A 23 6.38 -7.67 -3.13
C VAL A 23 6.00 -9.04 -3.66
N PHE A 24 5.45 -9.12 -4.88
CA PHE A 24 5.10 -10.39 -5.50
C PHE A 24 6.34 -11.25 -5.77
N GLN A 25 7.45 -10.66 -6.20
CA GLN A 25 8.71 -11.38 -6.43
C GLN A 25 9.17 -12.17 -5.19
N ILE A 26 8.91 -11.65 -3.99
CA ILE A 26 9.23 -12.32 -2.73
C ILE A 26 8.09 -13.26 -2.29
N GLN A 27 6.85 -12.76 -2.26
CA GLN A 27 5.73 -13.50 -1.66
C GLN A 27 5.17 -14.63 -2.54
N GLN A 28 5.25 -14.48 -3.87
CA GLN A 28 4.81 -15.48 -4.85
C GLN A 28 3.35 -15.95 -4.70
N ARG A 29 2.47 -15.14 -4.09
CA ARG A 29 1.03 -15.37 -4.04
C ARG A 29 0.28 -14.20 -4.69
N GLU A 30 -0.73 -14.51 -5.50
CA GLU A 30 -1.35 -13.54 -6.41
C GLU A 30 -1.97 -12.35 -5.68
N GLU A 31 -2.53 -12.55 -4.49
CA GLU A 31 -3.12 -11.50 -3.66
C GLU A 31 -2.15 -10.38 -3.28
N TYR A 32 -0.83 -10.65 -3.24
CA TYR A 32 0.19 -9.61 -3.01
C TYR A 32 0.61 -8.89 -4.29
N SER A 33 0.21 -9.40 -5.45
CA SER A 33 0.50 -8.78 -6.74
C SER A 33 -0.39 -7.54 -6.97
N PRO A 34 0.02 -6.60 -7.84
CA PRO A 34 -0.83 -5.48 -8.23
C PRO A 34 -2.05 -5.94 -9.01
N ARG A 35 -1.95 -7.05 -9.77
CA ARG A 35 -3.11 -7.63 -10.46
C ARG A 35 -4.08 -8.22 -9.45
N GLY A 36 -3.60 -9.04 -8.51
CA GLY A 36 -4.45 -9.61 -7.46
C GLY A 36 -5.11 -8.53 -6.63
N ARG A 37 -4.41 -7.44 -6.31
CA ARG A 37 -5.04 -6.26 -5.68
C ARG A 37 -6.19 -5.69 -6.50
N ALA A 38 -6.01 -5.51 -7.81
CA ALA A 38 -7.10 -5.04 -8.69
C ALA A 38 -8.29 -6.02 -8.73
N MET A 39 -8.03 -7.34 -8.73
CA MET A 39 -9.07 -8.37 -8.68
C MET A 39 -9.83 -8.35 -7.34
N LEU A 40 -9.11 -8.22 -6.22
CA LEU A 40 -9.70 -8.13 -4.88
C LEU A 40 -10.56 -6.87 -4.72
N ASP A 41 -10.07 -5.73 -5.22
CA ASP A 41 -10.82 -4.46 -5.27
C ASP A 41 -12.09 -4.60 -6.10
N SER A 42 -11.98 -5.13 -7.32
CA SER A 42 -13.14 -5.38 -8.19
C SER A 42 -14.16 -6.35 -7.58
N ALA A 43 -13.71 -7.27 -6.71
CA ALA A 43 -14.57 -8.19 -5.98
C ALA A 43 -15.14 -7.58 -4.68
N GLY A 44 -14.78 -6.35 -4.31
CA GLY A 44 -15.19 -5.69 -3.08
C GLY A 44 -14.59 -6.32 -1.81
N ILE A 45 -13.49 -7.06 -1.93
CA ILE A 45 -12.85 -7.76 -0.81
C ILE A 45 -11.92 -6.80 -0.09
N GLN A 46 -12.24 -6.53 1.18
CA GLN A 46 -11.38 -5.77 2.08
C GLN A 46 -10.39 -6.71 2.76
N THR A 47 -9.10 -6.38 2.73
CA THR A 47 -8.05 -7.23 3.31
C THR A 47 -6.82 -6.42 3.72
N LEU A 48 -6.22 -6.80 4.86
CA LEU A 48 -4.96 -6.22 5.33
C LEU A 48 -3.79 -6.44 4.36
N VAL A 49 -3.92 -7.35 3.38
CA VAL A 49 -2.94 -7.53 2.31
C VAL A 49 -2.67 -6.23 1.54
N PHE A 50 -3.64 -5.31 1.46
CA PHE A 50 -3.43 -4.01 0.81
C PHE A 50 -2.31 -3.18 1.45
N TYR A 51 -2.05 -3.37 2.74
CA TYR A 51 -0.93 -2.71 3.44
C TYR A 51 0.45 -3.20 2.98
N GLN A 52 0.54 -4.37 2.33
CA GLN A 52 1.81 -4.89 1.80
C GLN A 52 2.24 -4.16 0.51
N CYS A 53 1.36 -3.38 -0.11
CA CYS A 53 1.74 -2.54 -1.22
C CYS A 53 2.75 -1.47 -0.77
N THR A 54 3.95 -1.47 -1.37
CA THR A 54 4.98 -0.47 -1.09
C THR A 54 4.69 0.91 -1.71
N LEU A 55 3.59 1.05 -2.44
CA LEU A 55 3.20 2.28 -3.15
C LEU A 55 4.29 2.81 -4.12
N CYS A 56 5.17 1.94 -4.62
CA CYS A 56 6.24 2.28 -5.56
C CYS A 56 5.74 2.68 -6.96
N ARG A 57 4.49 2.33 -7.31
CA ARG A 57 3.81 2.66 -8.58
C ARG A 57 4.40 2.07 -9.86
N THR A 58 5.37 1.14 -9.79
CA THR A 58 5.90 0.45 -10.98
C THR A 58 4.80 -0.22 -11.80
N CYS A 59 3.76 -0.74 -11.15
CA CYS A 59 2.58 -1.29 -11.80
C CYS A 59 1.87 -0.32 -12.74
N ARG A 60 1.81 0.98 -12.42
CA ARG A 60 1.19 2.01 -13.26
C ARG A 60 2.02 2.26 -14.52
N ILE A 61 3.35 2.25 -14.38
CA ILE A 61 4.28 2.51 -15.48
C ILE A 61 4.16 1.44 -16.58
N VAL A 62 4.00 0.17 -16.19
CA VAL A 62 3.97 -0.95 -17.13
C VAL A 62 2.57 -1.34 -17.60
N CYS A 63 1.52 -0.72 -17.07
CA CYS A 63 0.16 -1.13 -17.38
C CYS A 63 -0.22 -0.70 -18.81
N PRO A 64 -0.54 -1.63 -19.73
CA PRO A 64 -0.80 -1.30 -21.12
C PRO A 64 -2.12 -0.54 -21.33
N VAL A 65 -3.04 -0.64 -20.37
CA VAL A 65 -4.33 0.07 -20.38
C VAL A 65 -4.36 1.26 -19.42
N GLY A 66 -3.23 1.59 -18.78
CA GLY A 66 -3.16 2.71 -17.84
C GLY A 66 -3.94 2.50 -16.52
N HIS A 67 -4.28 1.26 -16.17
CA HIS A 67 -4.97 0.94 -14.91
C HIS A 67 -4.05 1.13 -13.68
N ASP A 68 -4.59 1.79 -12.65
CA ASP A 68 -4.01 1.89 -11.32
C ASP A 68 -4.74 0.96 -10.33
N PRO A 69 -4.03 0.01 -9.69
CA PRO A 69 -4.60 -0.87 -8.67
C PRO A 69 -4.90 -0.20 -7.30
N SER A 70 -5.23 1.10 -7.31
CA SER A 70 -5.81 1.87 -6.20
C SER A 70 -5.13 1.72 -4.83
N GLY A 71 -3.80 1.55 -4.78
CA GLY A 71 -3.09 1.18 -3.54
C GLY A 71 -3.34 2.13 -2.36
N GLU A 72 -3.29 3.45 -2.58
CA GLU A 72 -3.58 4.45 -1.56
C GLU A 72 -5.06 4.45 -1.16
N THR A 73 -5.97 4.50 -2.13
CA THR A 73 -7.42 4.56 -1.90
C THR A 73 -7.91 3.35 -1.12
N LEU A 74 -7.40 2.15 -1.43
CA LEU A 74 -7.72 0.93 -0.71
C LEU A 74 -7.27 0.97 0.75
N ARG A 75 -6.04 1.45 1.02
CA ARG A 75 -5.57 1.65 2.41
C ARG A 75 -6.42 2.68 3.16
N SER A 76 -6.82 3.77 2.50
CA SER A 76 -7.73 4.76 3.08
C SER A 76 -9.11 4.19 3.37
N GLY A 77 -9.63 3.32 2.51
CA GLY A 77 -10.90 2.61 2.73
C GLY A 77 -10.87 1.71 3.96
N LEU A 78 -9.77 0.99 4.19
CA LEU A 78 -9.58 0.15 5.38
C LEU A 78 -9.58 0.98 6.68
N ILE A 79 -8.87 2.12 6.69
CA ILE A 79 -8.87 3.05 7.83
C ILE A 79 -10.29 3.53 8.16
N ALA A 80 -11.10 3.85 7.14
CA ALA A 80 -12.46 4.35 7.33
C ALA A 80 -13.39 3.35 8.04
N VAL A 81 -13.08 2.05 7.97
CA VAL A 81 -13.81 0.97 8.67
C VAL A 81 -13.09 0.46 9.92
N GLY A 82 -11.98 1.08 10.31
CA GLY A 82 -11.21 0.71 11.51
C GLY A 82 -10.23 -0.45 11.33
N GLU A 83 -9.96 -0.87 10.09
CA GLU A 83 -9.01 -1.94 9.77
C GLU A 83 -7.61 -1.35 9.57
N GLU A 84 -6.77 -1.42 10.60
CA GLU A 84 -5.40 -0.90 10.59
C GLU A 84 -4.40 -1.93 11.15
N THR A 85 -3.12 -1.80 10.78
CA THR A 85 -2.06 -2.62 11.40
C THR A 85 -1.69 -2.05 12.78
N PRO A 86 -1.34 -2.89 13.78
CA PRO A 86 -0.88 -2.41 15.07
C PRO A 86 0.33 -1.46 14.97
N ALA A 87 1.23 -1.70 14.01
CA ALA A 87 2.38 -0.81 13.76
C ALA A 87 1.94 0.59 13.31
N ASN A 88 0.95 0.69 12.42
CA ASN A 88 0.41 1.97 11.97
C ASN A 88 -0.28 2.72 13.10
N GLN A 89 -1.02 2.04 13.98
CA GLN A 89 -1.63 2.67 15.16
C GLN A 89 -0.57 3.29 16.08
N VAL A 90 0.52 2.58 16.37
CA VAL A 90 1.63 3.09 17.18
C VAL A 90 2.33 4.26 16.48
N MET A 91 2.58 4.16 15.18
CA MET A 91 3.17 5.24 14.39
C MET A 91 2.34 6.52 14.47
N ILE A 92 1.02 6.42 14.27
CA ILE A 92 0.10 7.56 14.32
C ILE A 92 0.08 8.17 15.73
N ALA A 93 0.03 7.35 16.77
CA ALA A 93 0.09 7.82 18.16
C ALA A 93 1.38 8.59 18.44
N ASN A 94 2.53 8.05 17.99
CA ASN A 94 3.83 8.70 18.16
C ASN A 94 3.91 10.03 17.42
N ILE A 95 3.43 10.10 16.17
CA ILE A 95 3.42 11.35 15.39
C ILE A 95 2.58 12.42 16.12
N ARG A 96 1.40 12.05 16.62
CA ARG A 96 0.50 12.97 17.32
C ARG A 96 1.08 13.46 18.65
N GLN A 97 1.80 12.60 19.37
CA GLN A 97 2.32 12.92 20.70
C GLN A 97 3.71 13.60 20.67
N TYR A 98 4.61 13.15 19.79
CA TYR A 98 6.03 13.53 19.77
C TYR A 98 6.48 14.22 18.48
N GLY A 99 5.60 14.36 17.49
CA GLY A 99 5.92 14.96 16.19
C GLY A 99 6.77 14.07 15.27
N ASN A 100 6.97 12.80 15.61
CA ASN A 100 7.76 11.84 14.83
C ASN A 100 7.20 10.40 15.01
N PRO A 101 7.45 9.46 14.07
CA PRO A 101 6.87 8.11 14.12
C PRO A 101 7.54 7.19 15.15
N PHE A 102 8.75 7.51 15.59
CA PHE A 102 9.61 6.62 16.37
C PHE A 102 9.37 6.71 17.88
N GLY A 103 8.62 7.71 18.34
CA GLY A 103 8.33 7.94 19.76
C GLY A 103 9.25 8.99 20.38
N PRO A 104 9.48 8.94 21.70
CA PRO A 104 10.44 9.84 22.34
C PRO A 104 11.86 9.47 21.92
N LEU A 105 12.63 10.45 21.45
CA LEU A 105 14.04 10.31 21.06
C LEU A 105 14.86 11.45 21.66
N ALA A 106 16.03 11.11 22.21
CA ALA A 106 17.04 12.11 22.53
C ALA A 106 17.78 12.58 21.26
N GLU A 107 18.43 13.74 21.34
CA GLU A 107 19.25 14.26 20.24
C GLU A 107 20.38 13.26 19.91
N GLY A 108 20.48 12.87 18.63
CA GLY A 108 21.47 11.90 18.16
C GLY A 108 21.13 10.43 18.45
N GLU A 109 19.99 10.13 19.10
CA GLU A 109 19.55 8.76 19.33
C GLU A 109 19.02 8.11 18.06
N ILE A 110 19.44 6.86 17.79
CA ILE A 110 18.93 6.05 16.69
C ILE A 110 17.69 5.28 17.17
N PRO A 111 16.54 5.38 16.48
CA PRO A 111 15.35 4.61 16.81
C PRO A 111 15.60 3.11 16.90
N LYS A 112 15.21 2.50 18.03
CA LYS A 112 15.32 1.04 18.23
C LYS A 112 14.19 0.27 17.56
N THR A 113 13.05 0.92 17.35
CA THR A 113 11.87 0.32 16.74
C THR A 113 11.40 1.21 15.60
N LEU A 114 11.28 0.61 14.42
CA LEU A 114 10.71 1.27 13.26
C LEU A 114 9.23 0.87 13.19
N THR A 115 8.36 1.84 13.39
CA THR A 115 6.90 1.72 13.30
C THR A 115 6.39 2.10 11.90
N CYS A 116 7.30 2.47 10.99
CA CYS A 116 6.98 2.86 9.64
C CYS A 116 6.80 1.62 8.76
N CYS A 117 5.54 1.18 8.56
CA CYS A 117 4.95 0.53 7.36
C CYS A 117 3.51 0.01 7.65
#